data_AF-A0A5S3XPI2-F1
#
_entry.id   AF-A0A5S3XPI2-F1
#
_cell.length_a   1.000
_cell.length_b   1.000
_cell.length_c   1.000
_cell.angle_alpha   90.00
_cell.angle_beta   90.00
_cell.angle_gamma   90.00
#
_symmetry.space_group_name_H-M   'P 1'
#
loop_
_entity.id
_entity.type
_entity.pdbx_description
1 polymer ?
#
loop_
_entity_poly.entity_id
_entity_poly.type
_entity_poly.pdbx_seq_one_letter_code
_entity_poly.pdbx_strand_id
1 'polypeptide(L)'
;MKDLVNVQDYLFAIADVGDWEGEEEQVTETLNELIHFAWQLLPDDLDCESIDNIINGIWEHLRGDLALIEVEFEELTDWVIHYIHSSLDEKV
;
A
#
# COMPACT_ATOMS: atom_id res chain seq x y z
N MET A 1 17.92 3.91 -0.82
CA MET A 1 17.79 5.23 -0.18
C MET A 1 16.52 5.36 0.67
N LYS A 2 15.98 4.25 1.18
CA LYS A 2 14.79 4.18 2.02
C LYS A 2 14.92 4.92 3.37
N ASP A 3 16.14 5.08 3.86
CA ASP A 3 16.45 5.85 5.08
C ASP A 3 16.07 7.34 4.97
N LEU A 4 15.88 7.86 3.74
CA LEU A 4 15.49 9.24 3.49
C LEU A 4 13.97 9.48 3.55
N VAL A 5 13.16 8.41 3.61
CA VAL A 5 11.69 8.47 3.61
C VAL A 5 11.13 7.72 4.82
N ASN A 6 10.00 8.17 5.36
CA ASN A 6 9.37 7.55 6.51
C ASN A 6 8.08 6.85 6.09
N VAL A 7 7.87 5.60 6.51
CA VAL A 7 6.61 4.88 6.27
C VAL A 7 5.38 5.66 6.75
N GLN A 8 5.54 6.45 7.81
CA GLN A 8 4.46 7.28 8.39
C GLN A 8 3.95 8.37 7.43
N ASP A 9 4.76 8.84 6.47
CA ASP A 9 4.33 9.80 5.45
C ASP A 9 3.32 9.19 4.45
N TYR A 10 3.24 7.86 4.40
CA TYR A 10 2.37 7.13 3.48
C TYR A 10 1.08 6.61 4.13
N LEU A 11 0.97 6.71 5.46
CA LEU A 11 -0.21 6.20 6.15
C LEU A 11 -1.39 7.16 5.99
N PHE A 12 -2.58 6.58 5.92
CA PHE A 12 -3.83 7.31 5.77
C PHE A 12 -4.53 7.44 7.11
N ALA A 13 -5.20 8.57 7.35
CA ALA A 13 -6.21 8.66 8.39
C ALA A 13 -7.60 8.32 7.82
N ILE A 14 -8.55 8.06 8.71
CA ILE A 14 -9.96 7.78 8.35
C ILE A 14 -10.54 8.90 7.48
N ALA A 15 -10.11 10.15 7.70
CA ALA A 15 -10.57 11.29 6.89
C ALA A 15 -9.99 11.30 5.47
N ASP A 16 -8.89 10.58 5.21
CA ASP A 16 -8.17 10.57 3.93
C ASP A 16 -8.63 9.43 3.01
N VAL A 17 -9.17 8.34 3.56
CA VAL A 17 -9.61 7.18 2.76
C VAL A 17 -10.90 7.43 1.97
N GLY A 18 -11.69 8.44 2.35
CA GLY A 18 -12.94 8.80 1.68
C GLY A 18 -14.18 8.22 2.35
N ASP A 19 -15.28 8.13 1.60
CA ASP A 19 -16.57 7.58 2.06
C ASP A 19 -16.64 6.09 1.70
N TRP A 20 -16.72 5.25 2.72
CA TRP A 20 -16.78 3.79 2.60
C TRP A 20 -18.03 3.23 3.28
N GLU A 21 -19.14 3.97 3.20
CA GLU A 21 -20.44 3.56 3.76
C GLU A 21 -20.40 3.20 5.27
N GLY A 22 -19.47 3.78 6.03
CA GLY A 22 -19.29 3.50 7.46
C GLY A 22 -18.19 2.50 7.81
N GLU A 23 -17.51 1.92 6.82
CA GLU A 23 -16.40 0.99 6.98
C GLU A 23 -15.02 1.69 6.91
N GLU A 24 -14.98 3.04 7.01
CA GLU A 24 -13.76 3.81 6.80
C GLU A 24 -12.65 3.43 7.79
N GLU A 25 -13.00 3.08 9.03
CA GLU A 25 -12.06 2.59 10.05
C GLU A 25 -11.37 1.30 9.59
N GLN A 26 -12.15 0.29 9.20
CA GLN A 26 -11.64 -0.99 8.71
C GLN A 26 -10.77 -0.82 7.46
N VAL A 27 -11.22 0.00 6.51
CA VAL A 27 -10.47 0.30 5.28
C VAL A 27 -9.15 0.96 5.60
N THR A 28 -9.15 1.94 6.51
CA THR A 28 -7.94 2.65 6.93
C THR A 28 -6.96 1.71 7.63
N GLU A 29 -7.43 0.88 8.56
CA GLU A 29 -6.61 -0.10 9.27
C GLU A 29 -5.99 -1.09 8.28
N THR A 30 -6.81 -1.72 7.44
CA THR A 30 -6.38 -2.68 6.42
C THR A 30 -5.34 -2.06 5.49
N LEU A 31 -5.60 -0.86 4.98
CA LEU A 31 -4.68 -0.18 4.07
C LEU A 31 -3.35 0.14 4.74
N ASN A 32 -3.38 0.68 5.97
CA ASN A 32 -2.15 1.00 6.70
C ASN A 32 -1.34 -0.26 7.02
N GLU A 33 -1.99 -1.38 7.35
CA GLU A 33 -1.33 -2.67 7.51
C GLU A 33 -0.70 -3.16 6.20
N LEU A 34 -1.39 -3.03 5.07
CA LEU A 34 -0.84 -3.35 3.75
C LEU A 34 0.35 -2.47 3.37
N ILE A 35 0.31 -1.17 3.68
CA ILE A 35 1.43 -0.25 3.45
C ILE A 35 2.63 -0.62 4.31
N HIS A 36 2.41 -0.96 5.58
CA HIS A 36 3.48 -1.47 6.44
C HIS A 36 4.09 -2.76 5.92
N PHE A 37 3.25 -3.69 5.46
CA PHE A 37 3.68 -4.94 4.85
C PHE A 37 4.50 -4.71 3.57
N ALA A 38 3.98 -3.90 2.65
CA ALA A 38 4.67 -3.47 1.44
C ALA A 38 6.03 -2.84 1.76
N TRP A 39 6.06 -1.95 2.76
CA TRP A 39 7.28 -1.30 3.21
C TRP A 39 8.35 -2.30 3.67
N GLN A 40 7.98 -3.41 4.32
CA GLN A 40 8.95 -4.44 4.70
C GLN A 40 9.52 -5.20 3.50
N LEU A 41 8.77 -5.32 2.41
CA LEU A 41 9.20 -6.00 1.18
C LEU A 41 10.12 -5.13 0.31
N LEU A 42 9.98 -3.81 0.38
CA LEU A 42 10.79 -2.89 -0.43
C LEU A 42 12.27 -2.90 -0.01
N PRO A 43 13.21 -3.05 -0.96
CA PRO A 43 14.63 -3.06 -0.66
C PRO A 43 15.12 -1.70 -0.16
N ASP A 44 16.02 -1.69 0.82
CA ASP A 44 16.55 -0.45 1.41
C ASP A 44 17.32 0.44 0.43
N ASP A 45 17.88 -0.14 -0.63
CA ASP A 45 18.61 0.59 -1.67
C ASP A 45 17.69 1.33 -2.65
N LEU A 46 16.38 1.01 -2.66
CA LEU A 46 15.40 1.61 -3.57
C LEU A 46 15.38 3.14 -3.45
N ASP A 47 15.27 3.82 -4.59
CA ASP A 47 15.13 5.27 -4.65
C ASP A 47 13.75 5.74 -4.16
N CYS A 48 13.71 6.96 -3.63
CA CYS A 48 12.50 7.54 -3.03
C CYS A 48 11.35 7.64 -4.04
N GLU A 49 11.67 7.95 -5.31
CA GLU A 49 10.66 8.05 -6.37
C GLU A 49 10.00 6.70 -6.65
N SER A 50 10.77 5.61 -6.69
CA SER A 50 10.21 4.27 -6.87
C SER A 50 9.39 3.81 -5.66
N ILE A 51 9.84 4.10 -4.44
CA ILE A 51 9.06 3.84 -3.21
C ILE A 51 7.71 4.55 -3.29
N ASP A 52 7.73 5.85 -3.60
CA ASP A 52 6.53 6.68 -3.70
C ASP A 52 5.56 6.15 -4.76
N ASN A 53 6.06 5.82 -5.95
CA ASN A 53 5.24 5.24 -7.02
C ASN A 53 4.60 3.91 -6.62
N ILE A 54 5.35 3.01 -5.98
CA ILE A 54 4.83 1.69 -5.58
C ILE A 54 3.77 1.84 -4.49
N ILE A 55 4.06 2.62 -3.43
CA ILE A 55 3.14 2.78 -2.31
C ILE A 55 1.87 3.51 -2.76
N ASN A 56 1.98 4.59 -3.53
CA ASN A 56 0.82 5.28 -4.09
C ASN A 56 0.03 4.38 -5.04
N GLY A 57 0.71 3.55 -5.84
CA GLY A 57 0.07 2.59 -6.74
C GLY A 57 -0.79 1.56 -6.00
N ILE A 58 -0.34 1.04 -4.86
CA ILE A 58 -1.15 0.15 -4.00
C ILE A 58 -2.47 0.82 -3.63
N TRP A 59 -2.42 2.06 -3.15
CA TRP A 59 -3.62 2.84 -2.84
C TRP A 59 -4.50 3.06 -4.07
N GLU A 60 -3.92 3.44 -5.20
CA GLU A 60 -4.68 3.71 -6.43
C GLU A 60 -5.45 2.50 -6.95
N HIS A 61 -4.87 1.30 -6.81
CA HIS A 61 -5.52 0.06 -7.20
C HIS A 61 -6.59 -0.38 -6.21
N LEU A 62 -6.36 -0.22 -4.90
CA LEU A 62 -7.27 -0.71 -3.86
C LEU A 62 -8.42 0.25 -3.57
N ARG A 63 -8.23 1.57 -3.67
CA ARG A 63 -9.27 2.57 -3.35
C ARG A 63 -10.49 2.55 -4.27
N GLY A 64 -10.36 1.93 -5.45
CA GLY A 64 -11.44 1.80 -6.43
C GLY A 64 -12.17 0.47 -6.37
N ASP A 65 -11.75 -0.43 -5.48
CA ASP A 65 -12.21 -1.81 -5.42
C ASP A 65 -12.73 -2.13 -4.00
N LEU A 66 -13.80 -2.93 -3.92
CA LEU A 66 -14.36 -3.36 -2.63
C LEU A 66 -13.50 -4.45 -1.97
N ALA A 67 -12.41 -4.87 -2.61
CA ALA A 67 -11.46 -5.84 -2.07
C ALA A 67 -10.96 -5.50 -0.66
N LEU A 68 -10.80 -4.22 -0.29
CA LEU A 68 -10.38 -3.83 1.07
C LEU A 68 -11.38 -4.27 2.17
N ILE A 69 -12.63 -4.54 1.81
CA ILE A 69 -13.69 -4.96 2.73
C ILE A 69 -14.07 -6.43 2.49
N GLU A 70 -14.15 -6.84 1.23
CA GLU A 70 -14.66 -8.16 0.85
C GLU A 70 -13.60 -9.27 0.84
N VAL A 71 -12.31 -8.90 0.69
CA VAL A 71 -11.22 -9.86 0.51
C VAL A 71 -10.44 -10.03 1.81
N GLU A 72 -9.98 -11.25 2.08
CA GLU A 72 -9.19 -11.52 3.27
C GLU A 72 -7.80 -10.87 3.17
N PHE A 73 -7.25 -10.47 4.33
CA PHE A 73 -5.95 -9.80 4.39
C PHE A 73 -4.82 -10.63 3.73
N GLU A 74 -4.85 -11.96 3.85
CA GLU A 74 -3.86 -12.84 3.21
C GLU A 74 -3.87 -12.70 1.68
N GLU A 75 -5.05 -12.68 1.06
CA GLU A 75 -5.19 -12.50 -0.39
C GLU A 75 -4.75 -11.09 -0.83
N LEU A 76 -5.06 -10.06 -0.03
CA LEU A 76 -4.59 -8.70 -0.28
C LEU A 76 -3.06 -8.62 -0.21
N THR A 77 -2.43 -9.29 0.78
CA THR A 77 -0.97 -9.32 0.88
C THR A 77 -0.31 -10.05 -0.29
N ASP A 78 -0.91 -11.15 -0.78
CA ASP A 78 -0.40 -11.87 -1.96
C ASP A 78 -0.44 -10.98 -3.22
N TRP A 79 -1.55 -10.25 -3.39
CA TRP A 79 -1.67 -9.25 -4.45
C TRP A 79 -0.61 -8.14 -4.33
N VAL A 80 -0.40 -7.60 -3.11
CA VAL A 80 0.63 -6.58 -2.86
C VAL A 80 2.03 -7.10 -3.18
N ILE A 81 2.36 -8.35 -2.78
CA ILE A 81 3.64 -8.98 -3.14
C ILE A 81 3.80 -9.01 -4.66
N HIS A 82 2.77 -9.49 -5.37
CA HIS A 82 2.81 -9.60 -6.82
C HIS A 82 3.01 -8.23 -7.48
N TYR A 83 2.27 -7.22 -7.03
CA TYR A 83 2.35 -5.85 -7.52
C TYR A 83 3.75 -5.25 -7.31
N ILE A 84 4.32 -5.40 -6.11
CA ILE A 84 5.67 -4.92 -5.79
C ILE A 84 6.70 -5.61 -6.66
N HIS A 85 6.65 -6.95 -6.77
CA HIS A 85 7.58 -7.70 -7.59
C HIS A 85 7.51 -7.28 -9.07
N SER A 86 6.31 -7.11 -9.62
CA SER A 86 6.13 -6.61 -11.00
C SER A 86 6.71 -5.20 -11.16
N SER A 87 6.41 -4.30 -10.23
CA SER A 87 6.88 -2.91 -10.26
C SER A 87 8.40 -2.80 -10.13
N LEU A 88 9.02 -3.71 -9.37
CA LEU A 88 10.47 -3.80 -9.25
C LEU A 88 11.11 -4.39 -10.51
N ASP A 89 10.52 -5.42 -11.12
CA ASP A 89 11.02 -6.08 -12.33
C ASP A 89 11.00 -5.15 -13.55
N GLU A 90 9.94 -4.35 -13.72
CA GLU A 90 9.84 -3.34 -14.80
C GLU A 90 10.93 -2.26 -14.74
N LYS A 91 11.63 -2.12 -13.60
CA LYS A 91 12.71 -1.14 -13.40
C LYS A 91 14.12 -1.71 -13.56
N VAL A 92 14.30 -3.01 -13.84
CA VAL A 92 15.61 -3.68 -14.03
C VAL A 92 16.04 -3.74 -15.49
#